data_AF-A0A662ST41-F1
#
_entry.id   AF-A0A662ST41-F1
#
_cell.length_a   1.000
_cell.length_b   1.000
_cell.length_c   1.000
_cell.angle_alpha   90.00
_cell.angle_beta   90.00
_cell.angle_gamma   90.00
#
_symmetry.space_group_name_H-M   'P 1'
#
loop_
_entity.id
_entity.type
_entity.pdbx_description
1 polymer ?
#
loop_
_entity_poly.entity_id
_entity_poly.type
_entity_poly.pdbx_seq_one_letter_code
_entity_poly.pdbx_strand_id
1 'polypeptide(L)'
;PELIRVEADEVQYVLHVYLRYKIEKDMLEERLDVSELPQVWSELMEKLIGVKPESHRDGVLQDVHWSHGYIGYFPTYAIGRVLAAQVALQIKELEEKVREKRFSEVMSFLREKVHRWGAVYPPRELVKRALGEELTPPKLLEYLKLKYLS
;
A
#
# COMPACT_ATOMS: atom_id res chain seq x y z
N PRO A 1 -0.99 -10.99 12.36
CA PRO A 1 -2.14 -11.42 11.54
C PRO A 1 -3.39 -10.70 11.99
N GLU A 2 -3.65 -9.55 11.37
CA GLU A 2 -4.80 -8.71 11.70
C GLU A 2 -5.94 -8.94 10.69
N LEU A 3 -7.18 -8.85 11.17
CA LEU A 3 -8.36 -9.06 10.34
C LEU A 3 -8.74 -7.80 9.55
N ILE A 4 -8.57 -6.64 10.17
CA ILE A 4 -9.04 -5.35 9.68
C ILE A 4 -7.90 -4.61 8.99
N ARG A 5 -8.08 -4.28 7.70
CA ARG A 5 -7.03 -3.64 6.88
C ARG A 5 -6.48 -2.35 7.50
N VAL A 6 -7.33 -1.53 8.12
CA VAL A 6 -6.90 -0.24 8.71
C VAL A 6 -6.10 -0.42 10.00
N GLU A 7 -6.12 -1.62 10.58
CA GLU A 7 -5.38 -1.99 11.80
C GLU A 7 -4.12 -2.80 11.48
N ALA A 8 -3.98 -3.27 10.24
CA ALA A 8 -2.90 -4.16 9.81
C ALA A 8 -1.51 -3.50 9.88
N ASP A 9 -0.52 -4.28 10.30
CA ASP A 9 0.88 -3.86 10.35
C ASP A 9 1.47 -3.60 8.95
N GLU A 10 2.66 -2.97 8.89
CA GLU A 10 3.28 -2.56 7.62
C GLU A 10 3.62 -3.73 6.67
N VAL A 11 3.83 -4.93 7.20
CA VAL A 11 4.16 -6.13 6.44
C VAL A 11 2.88 -6.73 5.84
N GLN A 12 1.82 -6.83 6.63
CA GLN A 12 0.57 -7.48 6.22
C GLN A 12 -0.35 -6.56 5.41
N TYR A 13 -0.26 -5.25 5.62
CA TYR A 13 -1.15 -4.27 4.99
C TYR A 13 -1.26 -4.42 3.46
N VAL A 14 -0.15 -4.67 2.77
CA VAL A 14 -0.14 -4.84 1.31
C VAL A 14 -0.88 -6.10 0.84
N LEU A 15 -1.00 -7.12 1.70
CA LEU A 15 -1.75 -8.35 1.43
C LEU A 15 -3.26 -8.08 1.46
N HIS A 16 -3.74 -7.27 2.42
CA HIS A 16 -5.13 -6.83 2.44
C HIS A 16 -5.50 -6.03 1.18
N VAL A 17 -4.58 -5.20 0.69
CA VAL A 17 -4.76 -4.45 -0.57
C VAL A 17 -4.80 -5.41 -1.76
N TYR A 18 -3.87 -6.36 -1.83
CA TYR A 18 -3.82 -7.34 -2.91
C TYR A 18 -5.10 -8.19 -2.99
N LEU A 19 -5.63 -8.62 -1.85
CA LEU A 19 -6.89 -9.35 -1.78
C LEU A 19 -8.02 -8.60 -2.48
N ARG A 20 -8.19 -7.30 -2.18
CA ARG A 20 -9.25 -6.47 -2.77
C ARG A 20 -9.02 -6.24 -4.25
N TYR A 21 -7.78 -5.96 -4.66
CA TYR A 21 -7.42 -5.85 -6.06
C TYR A 21 -7.74 -7.13 -6.84
N LYS A 22 -7.44 -8.30 -6.27
CA LYS A 22 -7.72 -9.59 -6.90
C LYS A 22 -9.22 -9.80 -7.09
N ILE A 23 -10.02 -9.51 -6.06
CA ILE A 23 -11.49 -9.57 -6.14
C ILE A 23 -12.01 -8.59 -7.19
N GLU A 24 -11.60 -7.32 -7.15
CA GLU A 24 -12.01 -6.31 -8.14
C GLU A 24 -11.69 -6.74 -9.56
N LYS A 25 -10.50 -7.29 -9.79
CA LYS A 25 -10.08 -7.81 -11.09
C LYS A 25 -10.96 -8.96 -11.55
N ASP A 26 -11.24 -9.93 -10.67
CA ASP A 26 -12.05 -11.10 -11.04
C ASP A 26 -13.51 -10.72 -11.31
N MET A 27 -14.06 -9.75 -10.57
CA MET A 27 -15.40 -9.20 -10.85
C MET A 27 -15.44 -8.47 -12.20
N LEU A 28 -14.44 -7.62 -12.49
CA LEU A 28 -14.37 -6.89 -13.76
C LEU A 28 -14.14 -7.80 -14.97
N GLU A 29 -13.47 -8.94 -14.77
CA GLU A 29 -13.28 -9.97 -15.78
C GLU A 29 -14.45 -10.98 -15.86
N GLU A 30 -15.56 -10.72 -15.15
CA GLU A 30 -16.76 -11.57 -15.09
C GLU A 30 -16.47 -13.02 -14.66
N ARG A 31 -15.42 -13.22 -13.85
CA ARG A 31 -15.02 -14.53 -13.30
C ARG A 31 -15.54 -14.77 -11.88
N LEU A 32 -16.18 -13.77 -11.28
CA LEU A 32 -16.65 -13.81 -9.90
C LEU A 32 -17.98 -13.07 -9.78
N ASP A 33 -19.00 -13.77 -9.30
CA ASP A 33 -20.30 -13.15 -9.01
C ASP A 33 -20.30 -12.47 -7.61
N VAL A 34 -21.12 -11.44 -7.45
CA VAL A 34 -21.25 -10.69 -6.19
C VAL A 34 -21.68 -11.60 -5.04
N SER A 35 -22.51 -12.61 -5.30
CA SER A 35 -23.00 -13.56 -4.29
C SER A 35 -21.89 -14.46 -3.73
N GLU A 36 -20.78 -14.61 -4.44
CA GLU A 36 -19.63 -15.45 -4.05
C GLU A 36 -18.61 -14.67 -3.20
N LEU A 37 -18.72 -13.33 -3.12
CA LEU A 37 -17.75 -12.49 -2.43
C LEU A 37 -17.48 -12.88 -0.98
N PRO A 38 -18.48 -13.22 -0.13
CA PRO A 38 -18.20 -13.60 1.24
C PRO A 38 -17.29 -14.83 1.36
N GLN A 39 -17.50 -15.83 0.50
CA GLN A 39 -16.69 -17.04 0.49
C GLN A 39 -15.28 -16.75 -0.03
N VAL A 40 -15.17 -16.13 -1.21
CA VAL A 40 -13.87 -15.83 -1.83
C VAL A 40 -13.03 -14.91 -0.96
N TRP A 41 -13.64 -13.91 -0.33
CA TRP A 41 -12.98 -13.06 0.66
C TRP A 41 -12.39 -13.90 1.80
N SER A 42 -13.22 -14.77 2.38
CA SER A 42 -12.82 -15.59 3.51
C SER A 42 -11.66 -16.52 3.17
N GLU A 43 -11.69 -17.15 2.00
CA GLU A 43 -10.63 -18.04 1.52
C GLU A 43 -9.33 -17.27 1.22
N LEU A 44 -9.43 -16.09 0.62
CA LEU A 44 -8.25 -15.25 0.36
C LEU A 44 -7.64 -14.69 1.65
N MET A 45 -8.45 -14.29 2.63
CA MET A 45 -7.96 -13.84 3.94
C MET A 45 -7.16 -14.95 4.63
N GLU A 46 -7.70 -16.18 4.64
CA GLU A 46 -7.02 -17.33 5.24
C GLU A 46 -5.72 -17.67 4.48
N LYS A 47 -5.77 -17.71 3.15
CA LYS A 47 -4.62 -18.03 2.30
C LYS A 47 -3.49 -16.99 2.37
N LEU A 48 -3.82 -15.71 2.35
CA LEU A 48 -2.83 -14.62 2.25
C LEU A 48 -2.36 -14.15 3.62
N ILE A 49 -3.27 -14.09 4.60
CA ILE A 49 -3.05 -13.41 5.89
C ILE A 49 -3.06 -14.40 7.06
N GLY A 50 -3.67 -15.58 6.89
CA GLY A 50 -3.75 -16.62 7.91
C GLY A 50 -4.88 -16.43 8.92
N VAL A 51 -5.87 -15.59 8.62
CA VAL A 51 -7.03 -15.33 9.49
C VAL A 51 -8.33 -15.41 8.71
N LYS A 52 -9.42 -15.77 9.39
CA LYS A 52 -10.75 -15.91 8.79
C LYS A 52 -11.76 -15.04 9.53
N PRO A 53 -12.56 -14.20 8.84
CA PRO A 53 -13.59 -13.42 9.50
C PRO A 53 -14.73 -14.33 9.99
N GLU A 54 -15.20 -14.09 11.21
CA GLU A 54 -16.38 -14.78 11.77
C GLU A 54 -17.71 -14.20 11.27
N SER A 55 -17.68 -12.98 10.72
CA SER A 55 -18.85 -12.26 10.25
C SER A 55 -18.55 -11.47 8.98
N HIS A 56 -19.59 -11.10 8.21
CA HIS A 56 -19.41 -10.24 7.04
C HIS A 56 -18.99 -8.82 7.41
N ARG A 57 -19.36 -8.35 8.61
CA ARG A 57 -18.97 -7.03 9.16
C ARG A 57 -17.45 -6.88 9.18
N ASP A 58 -16.76 -7.90 9.66
CA ASP A 58 -15.29 -7.88 9.78
C ASP A 58 -14.61 -8.53 8.55
N GLY A 59 -15.42 -9.10 7.65
CA GLY A 59 -15.00 -9.65 6.36
C GLY A 59 -15.24 -8.66 5.22
N VAL A 60 -16.00 -9.10 4.21
CA VAL A 60 -16.25 -8.37 2.96
C VAL A 60 -16.86 -6.97 3.12
N LEU A 61 -17.55 -6.70 4.24
CA LEU A 61 -18.18 -5.41 4.51
C LEU A 61 -17.32 -4.47 5.38
N GLN A 62 -16.06 -4.84 5.68
CA GLN A 62 -15.20 -4.04 6.57
C GLN A 62 -14.82 -2.67 5.99
N ASP A 63 -14.94 -2.49 4.66
CA ASP A 63 -14.55 -1.28 3.95
C ASP A 63 -15.71 -0.66 3.17
N VAL A 64 -15.76 0.67 3.18
CA VAL A 64 -16.81 1.45 2.51
C VAL A 64 -16.54 1.69 1.02
N HIS A 65 -15.39 1.29 0.48
CA HIS A 65 -14.95 1.68 -0.87
C HIS A 65 -15.91 1.21 -1.96
N TRP A 66 -16.30 -0.07 -1.92
CA TRP A 66 -17.17 -0.63 -2.95
C TRP A 66 -18.60 -0.07 -2.90
N SER A 67 -19.12 0.27 -1.72
CA SER A 67 -20.43 0.92 -1.61
C SER A 67 -20.43 2.35 -2.15
N HIS A 68 -19.28 3.02 -2.19
CA HIS A 68 -19.10 4.33 -2.84
C HIS A 68 -18.68 4.23 -4.32
N GLY A 69 -18.59 3.02 -4.89
CA GLY A 69 -18.19 2.81 -6.27
C GLY A 69 -16.69 3.02 -6.54
N TYR A 70 -15.84 3.01 -5.51
CA TYR A 70 -14.39 3.16 -5.65
C TYR A 70 -13.71 1.85 -6.08
N ILE A 71 -14.00 1.41 -7.31
CA ILE A 71 -13.37 0.25 -7.94
C ILE A 71 -12.03 0.65 -8.56
N GLY A 72 -10.98 -0.16 -8.36
CA GLY A 72 -9.62 0.14 -8.80
C GLY A 72 -8.88 1.13 -7.88
N TYR A 73 -9.49 1.47 -6.74
CA TYR A 73 -8.91 2.42 -5.78
C TYR A 73 -7.87 1.78 -4.87
N PHE A 74 -8.12 0.56 -4.37
CA PHE A 74 -7.23 -0.09 -3.40
C PHE A 74 -5.75 -0.21 -3.83
N PRO A 75 -5.42 -0.51 -5.11
CA PRO A 75 -4.03 -0.56 -5.56
C PRO A 75 -3.23 0.70 -5.24
N THR A 76 -3.88 1.86 -5.14
CA THR A 76 -3.20 3.14 -4.81
C THR A 76 -2.52 3.11 -3.44
N TYR A 77 -3.07 2.39 -2.45
CA TYR A 77 -2.43 2.26 -1.14
C TYR A 77 -1.12 1.48 -1.20
N ALA A 78 -1.07 0.38 -1.98
CA ALA A 78 0.16 -0.39 -2.17
C ALA A 78 1.20 0.41 -2.97
N ILE A 79 0.77 1.16 -4.00
CA ILE A 79 1.63 2.08 -4.75
C ILE A 79 2.25 3.12 -3.80
N GLY A 80 1.45 3.70 -2.91
CA GLY A 80 1.91 4.67 -1.90
C GLY A 80 2.96 4.07 -0.96
N ARG A 81 2.77 2.81 -0.51
CA ARG A 81 3.75 2.10 0.34
C ARG A 81 5.08 1.88 -0.37
N VAL A 82 5.06 1.41 -1.62
CA VAL A 82 6.28 1.22 -2.43
C VAL A 82 6.99 2.55 -2.65
N LEU A 83 6.24 3.61 -2.99
CA LEU A 83 6.80 4.94 -3.20
C LEU A 83 7.43 5.49 -1.92
N ALA A 84 6.75 5.35 -0.77
CA ALA A 84 7.25 5.81 0.52
C ALA A 84 8.56 5.10 0.91
N ALA A 85 8.64 3.78 0.72
CA ALA A 85 9.87 3.03 0.96
C ALA A 85 11.02 3.48 0.04
N GLN A 86 10.75 3.66 -1.25
CA GLN A 86 11.75 4.11 -2.21
C GLN A 86 12.26 5.53 -1.91
N VAL A 87 11.35 6.43 -1.50
CA VAL A 87 11.70 7.77 -1.03
C VAL A 87 12.53 7.70 0.27
N ALA A 88 12.14 6.86 1.23
CA ALA A 88 12.84 6.72 2.51
C ALA A 88 14.29 6.26 2.32
N LEU A 89 14.53 5.28 1.42
CA LEU A 89 15.85 4.77 1.08
C LEU A 89 16.77 5.83 0.41
N GLN A 90 16.20 6.88 -0.17
CA GLN A 90 16.96 7.99 -0.78
C GLN A 90 17.33 9.09 0.22
N ILE A 91 16.71 9.11 1.41
CA ILE A 91 16.99 10.09 2.45
C ILE A 91 18.11 9.54 3.34
N LYS A 92 19.32 10.08 3.15
CA LYS A 92 20.48 9.75 4.00
C LYS A 92 20.16 9.98 5.48
N GLU A 93 20.54 9.00 6.31
CA GLU A 93 20.46 9.07 7.77
C GLU A 93 19.05 9.38 8.27
N LEU A 94 18.02 8.85 7.59
CA LEU A 94 16.62 9.14 7.91
C LEU A 94 16.30 8.87 9.39
N GLU A 95 16.74 7.73 9.93
CA GLU A 95 16.46 7.37 11.33
C GLU A 95 17.12 8.32 12.33
N GLU A 96 18.35 8.75 12.07
CA GLU A 96 19.06 9.72 12.90
C GLU A 96 18.36 11.07 12.86
N LYS A 97 18.01 11.55 11.66
CA LYS A 97 17.25 12.79 11.47
C LYS A 97 15.93 12.76 12.22
N VAL A 98 15.21 11.64 12.21
CA VAL A 98 13.96 11.49 12.99
C VAL A 98 14.25 11.49 14.49
N ARG A 99 15.25 10.74 14.95
CA ARG A 99 15.64 10.65 16.36
C ARG A 99 16.02 12.00 16.95
N GLU A 100 16.72 12.82 16.16
CA GLU A 100 17.18 14.16 16.53
C GLU A 100 16.16 15.26 16.19
N LYS A 101 14.97 14.88 15.71
CA LYS A 101 13.89 15.81 15.33
C LYS A 101 14.28 16.81 14.21
N ARG A 102 15.25 16.45 13.37
CA ARG A 102 15.70 17.19 12.17
C ARG A 102 14.73 17.00 10.99
N PHE A 103 13.43 17.18 11.23
CA PHE A 103 12.38 17.00 10.22
C PHE A 103 12.47 18.02 9.08
N SER A 104 13.07 19.19 9.32
CA SER A 104 13.28 20.22 8.29
C SER A 104 14.13 19.71 7.11
N GLU A 105 15.10 18.84 7.38
CA GLU A 105 15.94 18.24 6.34
C GLU A 105 15.16 17.25 5.47
N VAL A 106 14.36 16.39 6.11
CA VAL A 106 13.44 15.45 5.43
C VAL A 106 12.45 16.23 4.57
N MET A 107 11.84 17.27 5.13
CA MET A 107 10.87 18.10 4.42
C MET A 107 11.49 18.89 3.27
N SER A 108 12.74 19.33 3.40
CA SER A 108 13.44 20.03 2.31
C SER A 108 13.70 19.10 1.13
N PHE A 109 14.10 17.85 1.39
CA PHE A 109 14.22 16.83 0.35
C PHE A 109 12.89 16.61 -0.38
N LEU A 110 11.80 16.38 0.38
CA LEU A 110 10.48 16.12 -0.21
C LEU A 110 9.94 17.33 -0.99
N ARG A 111 10.14 18.56 -0.49
CA ARG A 111 9.73 19.78 -1.19
C ARG A 111 10.43 19.92 -2.53
N GLU A 112 11.74 19.69 -2.57
CA GLU A 112 12.53 19.87 -3.78
C GLU A 112 12.27 18.75 -4.80
N LYS A 113 12.20 17.50 -4.34
CA LYS A 113 12.08 16.35 -5.23
C LYS A 113 10.65 16.03 -5.65
N VAL A 114 9.66 16.32 -4.79
CA VAL A 114 8.27 15.86 -4.99
C VAL A 114 7.29 17.03 -4.96
N HIS A 115 7.16 17.73 -3.83
CA HIS A 115 6.01 18.61 -3.60
C HIS A 115 5.95 19.80 -4.56
N ARG A 116 7.09 20.41 -4.92
CA ARG A 116 7.14 21.60 -5.79
C ARG A 116 6.58 21.35 -7.20
N TRP A 117 6.48 20.10 -7.62
CA TRP A 117 6.03 19.73 -8.96
C TRP A 117 4.52 19.60 -9.07
N GLY A 118 3.79 19.41 -7.96
CA GLY A 118 2.34 19.21 -7.98
C GLY A 118 1.92 18.19 -9.05
N ALA A 119 1.06 18.62 -9.98
CA ALA A 119 0.59 17.81 -11.11
C ALA A 119 1.28 18.14 -12.45
N VAL A 120 2.45 18.78 -12.44
CA VAL A 120 3.20 19.13 -13.66
C VAL A 120 3.62 17.90 -14.46
N TYR A 121 3.93 16.79 -13.77
CA TYR A 121 4.34 15.53 -14.40
C TYR A 121 3.37 14.39 -14.04
N PRO A 122 3.13 13.44 -14.97
CA PRO A 122 2.50 12.18 -14.62
C PRO A 122 3.25 11.46 -13.49
N PRO A 123 2.58 10.70 -12.61
CA PRO A 123 3.22 10.10 -11.43
C PRO A 123 4.47 9.27 -11.73
N ARG A 124 4.45 8.43 -12.77
CA ARG A 124 5.62 7.62 -13.16
C ARG A 124 6.83 8.47 -13.58
N GLU A 125 6.57 9.56 -14.30
CA GLU A 125 7.61 10.49 -14.75
C GLU A 125 8.16 11.29 -13.56
N LEU A 126 7.29 11.75 -12.66
CA LEU A 126 7.72 12.43 -11.44
C LEU A 126 8.62 11.54 -10.59
N VAL A 127 8.24 10.28 -10.38
CA VAL A 127 9.06 9.31 -9.63
C VAL A 127 10.44 9.13 -10.27
N LYS A 128 10.49 8.92 -11.58
CA LYS A 128 11.77 8.77 -12.31
C LYS A 128 12.65 10.01 -12.20
N ARG A 129 12.08 11.22 -12.31
CA ARG A 129 12.82 12.49 -12.15
C ARG A 129 13.29 12.71 -10.72
N ALA A 130 12.43 12.42 -9.75
CA ALA A 130 12.69 12.67 -8.34
C ALA A 130 13.73 11.71 -7.77
N LEU A 131 13.62 10.41 -8.11
CA LEU A 131 14.37 9.31 -7.49
C LEU A 131 15.42 8.70 -8.42
N GLY A 132 15.45 9.06 -9.71
CA GLY A 132 16.41 8.55 -10.69
C GLY A 132 16.14 7.12 -11.17
N GLU A 133 15.08 6.48 -10.67
CA GLU A 133 14.72 5.10 -10.97
C GLU A 133 13.18 4.95 -11.07
N GLU A 134 12.71 3.87 -11.68
CA GLU A 134 11.27 3.58 -11.75
C GLU A 134 10.73 3.11 -10.39
N LEU A 135 9.41 3.22 -10.19
CA LEU A 135 8.77 2.68 -9.00
C LEU A 135 8.87 1.15 -9.01
N THR A 136 9.46 0.56 -7.97
CA THR A 136 9.75 -0.88 -8.00
C THR A 136 9.47 -1.59 -6.65
N PRO A 137 8.67 -2.68 -6.61
CA PRO A 137 8.34 -3.41 -5.39
C PRO A 137 9.53 -3.89 -4.52
N PRO A 138 10.68 -4.31 -5.09
CA PRO A 138 11.87 -4.65 -4.33
C PRO A 138 12.31 -3.59 -3.31
N LYS A 139 12.06 -2.29 -3.55
CA LYS A 139 12.39 -1.22 -2.61
C LYS A 139 11.58 -1.28 -1.32
N LEU A 140 10.32 -1.71 -1.39
CA LEU A 140 9.51 -1.97 -0.20
C LEU A 140 10.07 -3.15 0.60
N LEU A 141 10.47 -4.22 -0.09
CA LEU A 141 11.05 -5.39 0.58
C LEU A 141 12.41 -5.07 1.22
N GLU A 142 13.24 -4.26 0.55
CA GLU A 142 14.50 -3.75 1.09
C GLU A 142 14.26 -2.97 2.38
N TYR A 143 13.34 -2.00 2.36
CA TYR A 143 12.94 -1.23 3.55
C TYR A 143 12.45 -2.11 4.70
N LEU A 144 11.52 -3.04 4.43
CA LEU A 144 10.96 -3.92 5.46
C LEU A 144 12.04 -4.84 6.06
N LYS A 145 12.93 -5.39 5.24
CA LYS A 145 14.05 -6.22 5.74
C LYS A 145 14.99 -5.40 6.61
N LEU A 146 15.35 -4.19 6.18
CA LEU A 146 16.21 -3.29 6.95
C LEU A 146 15.60 -2.92 8.31
N LYS A 147 14.27 -2.88 8.43
CA LYS A 147 13.59 -2.49 9.67
C LYS A 147 13.32 -3.66 10.62
N TYR A 148 12.96 -4.82 10.08
CA TYR A 148 12.43 -5.95 10.87
C TYR A 148 13.43 -7.10 11.03
N LEU A 149 14.52 -7.13 10.26
CA LEU A 149 15.56 -8.16 10.34
C LEU A 149 16.92 -7.63 10.82
N SER A 150 17.05 -6.32 11.02
CA SER A 150 18.18 -5.66 11.66
C SER A 150 18.09 -5.76 13.18
#